data_AF-A0A1M5KX41-F1
#
_entry.id   AF-A0A1M5KX41-F1
#
_cell.length_a   1.000
_cell.length_b   1.000
_cell.length_c   1.000
_cell.angle_alpha   90.00
_cell.angle_beta   90.00
_cell.angle_gamma   90.00
#
_symmetry.space_group_name_H-M   'P 1'
#
loop_
_entity.id
_entity.type
_entity.pdbx_description
1 polymer ?
#
loop_
_entity_poly.entity_id
_entity_poly.type
_entity_poly.pdbx_seq_one_letter_code
_entity_poly.pdbx_strand_id
1 'polypeptide(L)'
;MNILKQIKAINQKGLSNSLISIYYNIGRALPFRAQRFPDGRISDWYRSQFVEVHEVKPSGKGGKYGHAYGFHYRNGERADAYENEPEISWCLKTDTEPKSIPCAACGSWVLLDILGEPTAEPAKVYRINDVLEKGKHKGKPLSEVVLSDWNWIKWANENTEQFLFDMDELTEERNKHIKPILPDDILTFGKYNGKSFKYIAENDLNYLEWLASKNEDYIKIYESLKKEFTLPPEQ
;
A
#
# COMPACT_ATOMS: atom_id res chain seq x y z
N MET A 1 -17.10 1.00 12.76
CA MET A 1 -16.10 0.82 11.68
C MET A 1 -14.74 1.22 12.24
N ASN A 2 -13.68 0.42 12.07
CA ASN A 2 -12.35 0.79 12.58
C ASN A 2 -11.65 1.66 11.53
N ILE A 3 -11.65 2.98 11.75
CA ILE A 3 -11.08 3.99 10.84
C ILE A 3 -9.60 3.70 10.53
N LEU A 4 -8.82 3.31 11.55
CA LEU A 4 -7.40 2.99 11.36
C LEU A 4 -7.19 1.82 10.41
N LYS A 5 -7.99 0.74 10.53
CA LYS A 5 -7.94 -0.39 9.60
C LYS A 5 -8.29 0.03 8.18
N GLN A 6 -9.28 0.91 8.02
CA GLN A 6 -9.68 1.39 6.70
C GLN A 6 -8.59 2.24 6.04
N ILE A 7 -8.01 3.20 6.79
CA ILE A 7 -6.88 4.01 6.32
C ILE A 7 -5.72 3.10 5.90
N LYS A 8 -5.38 2.11 6.74
CA LYS A 8 -4.31 1.15 6.46
C LYS A 8 -4.57 0.36 5.17
N ALA A 9 -5.77 -0.20 5.01
CA ALA A 9 -6.14 -0.97 3.81
C ALA A 9 -6.11 -0.12 2.53
N ILE A 10 -6.56 1.14 2.60
CA ILE A 10 -6.48 2.09 1.47
C ILE A 10 -5.00 2.34 1.09
N ASN A 11 -4.15 2.58 2.08
CA ASN A 11 -2.73 2.89 1.86
C ASN A 11 -1.91 1.66 1.44
N GLN A 12 -2.34 0.45 1.77
CA GLN A 12 -1.71 -0.81 1.33
C GLN A 12 -1.84 -1.05 -0.18
N LYS A 13 -2.63 -0.25 -0.91
CA LYS A 13 -2.61 -0.21 -2.39
C LYS A 13 -1.39 0.51 -2.97
N GLY A 14 -0.52 1.04 -2.12
CA GLY A 14 0.65 1.79 -2.50
C GLY A 14 0.30 3.15 -3.11
N LEU A 15 1.16 3.63 -4.01
CA LEU A 15 1.07 4.98 -4.57
C LEU A 15 0.13 5.10 -5.79
N SER A 16 -0.87 4.23 -5.89
CA SER A 16 -1.90 4.29 -6.94
C SER A 16 -3.06 5.23 -6.60
N ASN A 17 -3.23 5.56 -5.32
CA ASN A 17 -4.34 6.38 -4.85
C ASN A 17 -4.26 7.84 -5.33
N SER A 18 -5.42 8.36 -5.75
CA SER A 18 -5.70 9.78 -5.95
C SER A 18 -6.58 10.32 -4.82
N LEU A 19 -6.69 11.65 -4.68
CA LEU A 19 -7.63 12.24 -3.73
C LEU A 19 -9.08 11.87 -4.06
N ILE A 20 -9.37 11.66 -5.35
CA ILE A 20 -10.69 11.24 -5.83
C ILE A 20 -10.97 9.79 -5.41
N SER A 21 -10.02 8.87 -5.61
CA SER A 21 -10.22 7.47 -5.22
C SER A 21 -10.30 7.31 -3.69
N ILE A 22 -9.50 8.07 -2.94
CA ILE A 22 -9.57 8.15 -1.48
C ILE A 22 -10.98 8.60 -1.05
N TYR A 23 -11.48 9.71 -1.61
CA TYR A 23 -12.80 10.25 -1.31
C TYR A 23 -13.92 9.21 -1.47
N TYR A 24 -13.92 8.42 -2.56
CA TYR A 24 -14.90 7.34 -2.70
C TYR A 24 -14.68 6.19 -1.72
N ASN A 25 -13.43 5.78 -1.49
CA ASN A 25 -13.12 4.66 -0.59
C ASN A 25 -13.50 4.93 0.87
N ILE A 26 -13.47 6.19 1.30
CA ILE A 26 -13.86 6.62 2.66
C ILE A 26 -15.34 6.96 2.78
N GLY A 27 -16.17 6.64 1.78
CA GLY A 27 -17.60 6.91 1.83
C GLY A 27 -17.93 8.40 1.69
N ARG A 28 -17.14 9.11 0.89
CA ARG A 28 -17.32 10.54 0.59
C ARG A 28 -17.25 11.45 1.83
N ALA A 29 -16.50 11.01 2.85
CA ALA A 29 -16.24 11.80 4.05
C ALA A 29 -15.37 13.02 3.72
N LEU A 30 -15.75 14.19 4.23
CA LEU A 30 -14.99 15.44 4.15
C LEU A 30 -15.14 16.19 5.49
N PRO A 31 -14.08 16.82 6.02
CA PRO A 31 -12.74 16.85 5.44
C PRO A 31 -11.93 15.58 5.72
N PHE A 32 -10.86 15.37 4.95
CA PHE A 32 -9.85 14.34 5.20
C PHE A 32 -8.45 14.87 4.90
N ARG A 33 -7.42 14.25 5.48
CA ARG A 33 -6.02 14.66 5.27
C ARG A 33 -5.29 13.66 4.41
N ALA A 34 -4.50 14.14 3.46
CA ALA A 34 -3.69 13.28 2.61
C ALA A 34 -2.33 13.91 2.30
N GLN A 35 -1.32 13.06 2.15
CA GLN A 35 0.04 13.45 1.80
C GLN A 35 0.42 12.85 0.46
N ARG A 36 1.12 13.64 -0.36
CA ARG A 36 1.63 13.17 -1.65
C ARG A 36 3.10 12.79 -1.51
N PHE A 37 3.51 11.67 -2.10
CA PHE A 37 4.91 11.18 -2.06
C PHE A 37 5.55 11.15 -0.65
N PRO A 38 4.89 10.55 0.37
CA PRO A 38 5.43 10.54 1.74
C PRO A 38 6.77 9.82 1.86
N ASP A 39 7.09 8.94 0.92
CA ASP A 39 8.35 8.21 0.87
C ASP A 39 9.54 9.03 0.35
N GLY A 40 9.30 10.29 -0.05
CA GLY A 40 10.35 11.22 -0.49
C GLY A 40 10.95 10.90 -1.86
N ARG A 41 10.35 10.00 -2.65
CA ARG A 41 10.90 9.56 -3.95
C ARG A 41 11.08 10.68 -4.98
N ILE A 42 10.36 11.79 -4.82
CA ILE A 42 10.45 12.99 -5.67
C ILE A 42 11.30 14.06 -5.00
N SER A 43 11.04 14.33 -3.72
CA SER A 43 11.76 15.33 -2.91
C SER A 43 11.38 15.17 -1.44
N ASP A 44 12.34 15.38 -0.55
CA ASP A 44 12.09 15.42 0.91
C ASP A 44 11.12 16.53 1.32
N TRP A 45 10.96 17.55 0.47
CA TRP A 45 9.96 18.59 0.62
C TRP A 45 8.57 18.00 0.91
N TYR A 46 8.18 16.92 0.22
CA TYR A 46 6.87 16.29 0.40
C TYR A 46 6.66 15.65 1.78
N ARG A 47 7.73 15.29 2.51
CA ARG A 47 7.63 14.57 3.79
C ARG A 47 7.01 15.40 4.90
N SER A 48 7.17 16.71 4.85
CA SER A 48 6.64 17.65 5.85
C SER A 48 5.28 18.22 5.49
N GLN A 49 4.73 17.87 4.32
CA GLN A 49 3.57 18.56 3.74
C GLN A 49 2.38 17.63 3.55
N PHE A 50 1.19 18.16 3.78
CA PHE A 50 -0.06 17.48 3.49
C PHE A 50 -1.12 18.49 3.10
N VAL A 51 -2.23 17.98 2.58
CA VAL A 51 -3.43 18.76 2.30
C VAL A 51 -4.56 18.29 3.19
N GLU A 52 -5.38 19.24 3.64
CA GLU A 52 -6.69 18.94 4.20
C GLU A 52 -7.72 19.22 3.10
N VAL A 53 -8.38 18.17 2.63
CA VAL A 53 -9.34 18.22 1.51
C VAL A 53 -10.73 18.51 2.06
N HIS A 54 -11.36 19.57 1.55
CA HIS A 54 -12.66 20.07 2.00
C HIS A 54 -13.75 19.92 0.95
N GLU A 55 -13.38 19.82 -0.33
CA GLU A 55 -14.33 19.63 -1.42
C GLU A 55 -13.73 18.72 -2.48
N VAL A 56 -14.55 17.84 -3.05
CA VAL A 56 -14.19 17.01 -4.19
C VAL A 56 -15.27 17.16 -5.25
N LYS A 57 -14.87 17.46 -6.48
CA LYS A 57 -15.71 17.54 -7.68
C LYS A 57 -15.32 16.43 -8.64
N PRO A 58 -15.90 15.23 -8.51
CA PRO A 58 -15.64 14.13 -9.42
C PRO A 58 -16.11 14.49 -10.84
N SER A 59 -15.41 13.97 -11.85
CA SER A 59 -15.76 14.14 -13.26
C SER A 59 -15.42 12.88 -14.06
N GLY A 60 -15.88 12.86 -15.32
CA GLY A 60 -15.67 11.76 -16.25
C GLY A 60 -16.49 10.51 -15.93
N LYS A 61 -16.37 9.48 -16.78
CA LYS A 61 -17.13 8.23 -16.65
C LYS A 61 -16.68 7.47 -15.41
N GLY A 62 -17.61 7.22 -14.49
CA GLY A 62 -17.34 6.53 -13.23
C GLY A 62 -16.72 7.41 -12.14
N GLY A 63 -16.64 8.73 -12.34
CA GLY A 63 -16.21 9.68 -11.31
C GLY A 63 -14.73 9.58 -10.92
N LYS A 64 -13.89 8.92 -11.72
CA LYS A 64 -12.48 8.65 -11.40
C LYS A 64 -11.54 9.83 -11.62
N TYR A 65 -12.01 10.85 -12.32
CA TYR A 65 -11.28 12.09 -12.56
C TYR A 65 -11.92 13.20 -11.73
N GLY A 66 -11.33 14.39 -11.78
CA GLY A 66 -11.93 15.58 -11.19
C GLY A 66 -10.92 16.44 -10.46
N HIS A 67 -11.49 17.33 -9.65
CA HIS A 67 -10.74 18.29 -8.87
C HIS A 67 -11.01 18.06 -7.39
N ALA A 68 -10.01 18.27 -6.56
CA ALA A 68 -10.17 18.36 -5.13
C ALA A 68 -9.70 19.75 -4.70
N TYR A 69 -10.36 20.30 -3.68
CA TYR A 69 -10.07 21.60 -3.12
C TYR A 69 -9.80 21.46 -1.64
N GLY A 70 -8.83 22.22 -1.14
CA GLY A 70 -8.41 22.12 0.24
C GLY A 70 -7.40 23.17 0.62
N PHE A 71 -6.81 22.96 1.79
CA PHE A 71 -5.79 23.81 2.36
C PHE A 71 -4.46 23.09 2.45
N HIS A 72 -3.38 23.84 2.27
CA HIS A 72 -2.03 23.34 2.41
C HIS A 72 -1.53 23.45 3.85
N TYR A 73 -0.83 22.41 4.31
CA TYR A 73 -0.18 22.36 5.61
C TYR A 73 1.26 21.91 5.47
N ARG A 74 2.12 22.48 6.29
CA ARG A 74 3.52 22.08 6.45
C ARG A 74 3.85 21.99 7.93
N ASN A 75 4.51 20.91 8.36
CA ASN A 75 4.87 20.66 9.76
C ASN A 75 3.68 20.77 10.74
N GLY A 76 2.48 20.42 10.30
CA GLY A 76 1.26 20.49 11.12
C GLY A 76 0.54 21.85 11.12
N GLU A 77 1.09 22.88 10.47
CA GLU A 77 0.54 24.23 10.48
C GLU A 77 0.11 24.70 9.08
N ARG A 78 -0.84 25.63 9.02
CA ARG A 78 -1.24 26.30 7.77
C ARG A 78 -0.04 27.05 7.20
N ALA A 79 0.30 26.75 5.95
CA ALA A 79 1.46 27.34 5.28
C ALA A 79 1.13 27.66 3.82
N ASP A 80 1.85 28.61 3.25
CA ASP A 80 1.83 28.82 1.80
C ASP A 80 2.38 27.56 1.13
N ALA A 81 1.74 27.11 0.05
CA ALA A 81 2.20 25.92 -0.65
C ALA A 81 3.60 26.11 -1.24
N TYR A 82 3.95 27.32 -1.66
CA TYR A 82 5.27 27.65 -2.18
C TYR A 82 5.84 28.80 -1.36
N GLU A 83 6.73 28.46 -0.43
CA GLU A 83 7.24 29.39 0.59
C GLU A 83 8.06 30.53 -0.01
N ASN A 84 8.88 30.22 -1.02
CA ASN A 84 9.75 31.22 -1.66
C ASN A 84 9.08 31.97 -2.80
N GLU A 85 7.89 31.54 -3.24
CA GLU A 85 7.17 32.14 -4.37
C GLU A 85 5.66 32.24 -4.07
N PRO A 86 5.26 33.07 -3.07
CA PRO A 86 3.86 33.16 -2.65
C PRO A 86 2.91 33.57 -3.77
N GLU A 87 3.38 34.41 -4.71
CA GLU A 87 2.56 34.93 -5.81
C GLU A 87 2.07 33.85 -6.78
N ILE A 88 2.78 32.73 -6.88
CA ILE A 88 2.38 31.58 -7.71
C ILE A 88 1.91 30.40 -6.86
N SER A 89 1.79 30.59 -5.55
CA SER A 89 1.34 29.56 -4.63
C SER A 89 -0.12 29.22 -4.88
N TRP A 90 -0.43 27.93 -5.04
CA TRP A 90 -1.81 27.50 -5.29
C TRP A 90 -2.71 27.65 -4.06
N CYS A 91 -2.13 27.75 -2.86
CA CYS A 91 -2.83 28.01 -1.60
C CYS A 91 -1.93 28.83 -0.67
N LEU A 92 -2.48 29.92 -0.16
CA LEU A 92 -1.87 30.77 0.85
C LEU A 92 -2.36 30.36 2.24
N LYS A 93 -1.54 30.60 3.26
CA LYS A 93 -1.93 30.41 4.67
C LYS A 93 -3.08 31.33 5.08
N THR A 94 -3.22 32.47 4.40
CA THR A 94 -4.28 33.47 4.62
C THR A 94 -5.57 33.17 3.87
N ASP A 95 -5.59 32.17 2.97
CA ASP A 95 -6.81 31.78 2.28
C ASP A 95 -7.85 31.22 3.25
N THR A 96 -9.05 31.76 3.18
CA THR A 96 -10.20 31.30 3.98
C THR A 96 -11.05 30.26 3.26
N GLU A 97 -10.94 30.19 1.93
CA GLU A 97 -11.69 29.25 1.08
C GLU A 97 -10.77 28.17 0.49
N PRO A 98 -11.22 26.91 0.40
CA PRO A 98 -10.45 25.82 -0.18
C PRO A 98 -9.99 26.12 -1.61
N LYS A 99 -8.71 25.84 -1.90
CA LYS A 99 -8.12 26.06 -3.23
C LYS A 99 -7.91 24.76 -3.98
N SER A 100 -7.92 24.84 -5.31
CA SER A 100 -7.73 23.68 -6.18
C SER A 100 -6.36 23.05 -5.92
N ILE A 101 -6.35 21.80 -5.49
CA ILE A 101 -5.14 21.06 -5.19
C ILE A 101 -4.52 20.56 -6.51
N PRO A 102 -3.25 20.92 -6.82
CA PRO A 102 -2.57 20.43 -8.01
C PRO A 102 -2.48 18.90 -8.02
N CYS A 103 -2.70 18.30 -9.18
CA CYS A 103 -2.60 16.85 -9.38
C CYS A 103 -3.46 16.01 -8.42
N ALA A 104 -4.62 16.52 -7.98
CA ALA A 104 -5.55 15.81 -7.10
C ALA A 104 -6.01 14.45 -7.65
N ALA A 105 -6.16 14.33 -8.97
CA ALA A 105 -6.56 13.10 -9.64
C ALA A 105 -5.36 12.20 -10.04
N CYS A 106 -4.12 12.63 -9.80
CA CYS A 106 -2.94 11.80 -10.03
C CYS A 106 -2.75 10.79 -8.89
N GLY A 107 -1.94 9.77 -9.11
CA GLY A 107 -1.54 8.84 -8.05
C GLY A 107 -0.63 9.47 -6.98
N SER A 108 -0.14 8.61 -6.09
CA SER A 108 0.84 8.88 -5.04
C SER A 108 0.35 9.67 -3.84
N TRP A 109 -0.96 9.71 -3.63
CA TRP A 109 -1.56 10.19 -2.40
C TRP A 109 -1.68 9.08 -1.36
N VAL A 110 -1.45 9.42 -0.10
CA VAL A 110 -1.59 8.53 1.06
C VAL A 110 -2.53 9.21 2.03
N LEU A 111 -3.58 8.49 2.43
CA LEU A 111 -4.57 8.98 3.38
C LEU A 111 -3.95 9.00 4.78
N LEU A 112 -4.00 10.16 5.45
CA LEU A 112 -3.49 10.33 6.80
C LEU A 112 -4.59 10.21 7.84
N ASP A 113 -5.72 10.88 7.61
CA ASP A 113 -6.80 10.99 8.58
C ASP A 113 -8.14 11.26 7.90
N ILE A 114 -9.24 10.88 8.55
CA ILE A 114 -10.61 11.14 8.12
C ILE A 114 -11.26 11.97 9.24
N LEU A 115 -11.49 13.26 8.97
CA LEU A 115 -11.94 14.21 9.99
C LEU A 115 -13.46 14.36 10.01
N GLY A 116 -14.10 14.21 8.86
CA GLY A 116 -15.56 14.28 8.72
C GLY A 116 -16.25 12.93 8.70
N GLU A 117 -17.58 12.98 8.73
CA GLU A 117 -18.42 11.80 8.67
C GLU A 117 -18.69 11.37 7.22
N PRO A 118 -18.78 10.06 6.93
CA PRO A 118 -19.12 9.57 5.60
C PRO A 118 -20.56 9.93 5.22
N THR A 119 -20.75 10.33 3.97
CA THR A 119 -22.06 10.64 3.38
C THR A 119 -22.57 9.51 2.47
N ALA A 120 -21.76 8.48 2.26
CA ALA A 120 -22.07 7.25 1.54
C ALA A 120 -21.40 6.05 2.22
N GLU A 121 -21.80 4.84 1.86
CA GLU A 121 -21.14 3.64 2.37
C GLU A 121 -19.67 3.61 1.96
N PRO A 122 -18.74 3.51 2.93
CA PRO A 122 -17.33 3.37 2.62
C PRO A 122 -17.02 2.02 1.99
N ALA A 123 -15.90 1.95 1.27
CA ALA A 123 -15.52 0.72 0.58
C ALA A 123 -15.25 -0.42 1.57
N LYS A 124 -15.81 -1.60 1.28
CA LYS A 124 -15.62 -2.81 2.08
C LYS A 124 -14.14 -3.20 2.11
N VAL A 125 -13.61 -3.36 3.32
CA VAL A 125 -12.31 -4.01 3.56
C VAL A 125 -12.56 -5.49 3.78
N TYR A 126 -12.10 -6.31 2.84
CA TYR A 126 -12.21 -7.76 2.86
C TYR A 126 -11.21 -8.37 3.86
N ARG A 127 -11.72 -9.23 4.73
CA ARG A 127 -11.00 -9.96 5.79
C ARG A 127 -11.08 -11.47 5.57
N ILE A 128 -10.34 -12.24 6.36
CA ILE A 128 -10.12 -13.65 6.07
C ILE A 128 -11.40 -14.49 6.00
N ASN A 129 -12.41 -14.13 6.79
CA ASN A 129 -13.70 -14.81 6.86
C ASN A 129 -14.73 -14.31 5.83
N ASP A 130 -14.39 -13.30 5.03
CA ASP A 130 -15.28 -12.80 3.99
C ASP A 130 -15.37 -13.76 2.80
N VAL A 131 -16.51 -13.72 2.11
CA VAL A 131 -16.69 -14.32 0.78
C VAL A 131 -16.51 -13.23 -0.27
N LEU A 132 -15.76 -13.54 -1.34
CA LEU A 132 -15.54 -12.60 -2.43
C LEU A 132 -16.83 -12.40 -3.24
N GLU A 133 -17.29 -11.16 -3.35
CA GLU A 133 -18.56 -10.83 -4.02
C GLU A 133 -18.40 -10.65 -5.54
N LYS A 134 -17.16 -10.53 -6.03
CA LYS A 134 -16.81 -10.21 -7.41
C LYS A 134 -15.42 -10.75 -7.78
N GLY A 135 -15.05 -10.59 -9.05
CA GLY A 135 -13.74 -11.01 -9.59
C GLY A 135 -13.63 -12.50 -9.89
N LYS A 136 -12.40 -12.94 -10.21
CA LYS A 136 -12.06 -14.32 -10.63
C LYS A 136 -12.55 -15.38 -9.63
N HIS A 137 -12.44 -15.09 -8.33
CA HIS A 137 -12.77 -16.02 -7.25
C HIS A 137 -14.12 -15.68 -6.58
N LYS A 138 -15.06 -15.07 -7.31
CA LYS A 138 -16.40 -14.76 -6.79
C LYS A 138 -17.07 -15.99 -6.19
N GLY A 139 -17.67 -15.83 -5.01
CA GLY A 139 -18.36 -16.87 -4.26
C GLY A 139 -17.44 -17.74 -3.40
N LYS A 140 -16.11 -17.58 -3.50
CA LYS A 140 -15.16 -18.32 -2.67
C LYS A 140 -14.87 -17.61 -1.34
N PRO A 141 -14.66 -18.36 -0.24
CA PRO A 141 -14.09 -17.82 0.99
C PRO A 141 -12.69 -17.25 0.74
N LEU A 142 -12.39 -16.09 1.31
CA LEU A 142 -11.09 -15.47 1.14
C LEU A 142 -9.96 -16.32 1.73
N SER A 143 -10.22 -17.03 2.83
CA SER A 143 -9.31 -18.02 3.41
C SER A 143 -8.82 -19.09 2.42
N GLU A 144 -9.70 -19.60 1.54
CA GLU A 144 -9.32 -20.56 0.49
C GLU A 144 -8.41 -19.91 -0.56
N VAL A 145 -8.75 -18.69 -0.98
CA VAL A 145 -8.02 -17.99 -2.04
C VAL A 145 -6.63 -17.57 -1.59
N VAL A 146 -6.48 -17.16 -0.33
CA VAL A 146 -5.18 -16.83 0.27
C VAL A 146 -4.19 -17.98 0.16
N LEU A 147 -4.65 -19.22 0.32
CA LEU A 147 -3.80 -20.41 0.25
C LEU A 147 -3.58 -20.90 -1.18
N SER A 148 -4.59 -20.79 -2.05
CA SER A 148 -4.57 -21.37 -3.39
C SER A 148 -4.05 -20.41 -4.48
N ASP A 149 -4.21 -19.09 -4.32
CA ASP A 149 -3.90 -18.10 -5.35
C ASP A 149 -3.46 -16.74 -4.75
N TRP A 150 -2.39 -16.78 -3.96
CA TRP A 150 -1.83 -15.58 -3.31
C TRP A 150 -1.39 -14.49 -4.31
N ASN A 151 -0.88 -14.88 -5.49
CA ASN A 151 -0.49 -13.93 -6.52
C ASN A 151 -1.68 -13.14 -7.06
N TRP A 152 -2.85 -13.76 -7.17
CA TRP A 152 -4.07 -13.03 -7.52
C TRP A 152 -4.47 -12.04 -6.42
N ILE A 153 -4.34 -12.38 -5.14
CA ILE A 153 -4.61 -11.45 -4.03
C ILE A 153 -3.73 -10.20 -4.12
N LYS A 154 -2.40 -10.40 -4.29
CA LYS A 154 -1.46 -9.29 -4.47
C LYS A 154 -1.80 -8.43 -5.68
N TRP A 155 -2.02 -9.07 -6.83
CA TRP A 155 -2.43 -8.35 -8.05
C TRP A 155 -3.72 -7.57 -7.85
N ALA A 156 -4.74 -8.18 -7.23
CA ALA A 156 -6.04 -7.58 -7.00
C ALA A 156 -5.96 -6.37 -6.06
N ASN A 157 -5.13 -6.45 -5.02
CA ASN A 157 -4.86 -5.35 -4.09
C ASN A 157 -4.21 -4.15 -4.81
N GLU A 158 -3.20 -4.39 -5.63
CA GLU A 158 -2.39 -3.34 -6.27
C GLU A 158 -3.05 -2.74 -7.52
N ASN A 159 -3.76 -3.55 -8.31
CA ASN A 159 -4.15 -3.18 -9.67
C ASN A 159 -5.66 -2.94 -9.82
N THR A 160 -6.44 -3.10 -8.76
CA THR A 160 -7.90 -2.93 -8.85
C THR A 160 -8.43 -1.99 -7.78
N GLU A 161 -9.38 -1.15 -8.17
CA GLU A 161 -10.18 -0.37 -7.21
C GLU A 161 -11.24 -1.24 -6.52
N GLN A 162 -11.57 -2.40 -7.09
CA GLN A 162 -12.69 -3.22 -6.64
C GLN A 162 -12.44 -3.89 -5.29
N PHE A 163 -11.19 -4.19 -4.95
CA PHE A 163 -10.84 -4.89 -3.71
C PHE A 163 -10.00 -4.00 -2.81
N LEU A 164 -10.33 -3.98 -1.52
CA LEU A 164 -9.48 -3.49 -0.45
C LEU A 164 -9.35 -4.65 0.53
N PHE A 165 -8.14 -5.14 0.75
CA PHE A 165 -7.90 -6.27 1.64
C PHE A 165 -7.25 -5.77 2.94
N ASP A 166 -7.55 -6.42 4.05
CA ASP A 166 -6.71 -6.35 5.25
C ASP A 166 -5.47 -7.23 5.02
N MET A 167 -4.47 -6.69 4.30
CA MET A 167 -3.32 -7.48 3.84
C MET A 167 -2.50 -8.08 4.98
N ASP A 168 -2.50 -7.46 6.16
CA ASP A 168 -1.80 -8.02 7.32
C ASP A 168 -2.49 -9.30 7.78
N GLU A 169 -3.81 -9.26 7.95
CA GLU A 169 -4.61 -10.42 8.35
C GLU A 169 -4.47 -11.57 7.34
N LEU A 170 -4.49 -11.26 6.04
CA LEU A 170 -4.31 -12.29 5.00
C LEU A 170 -2.90 -12.88 4.99
N THR A 171 -1.88 -12.04 5.18
CA THR A 171 -0.48 -12.48 5.24
C THR A 171 -0.21 -13.34 6.48
N GLU A 172 -0.78 -12.96 7.63
CA GLU A 172 -0.73 -13.76 8.86
C GLU A 172 -1.36 -15.14 8.65
N GLU A 173 -2.54 -15.21 8.04
CA GLU A 173 -3.22 -16.49 7.79
C GLU A 173 -2.44 -17.38 6.83
N ARG A 174 -1.91 -16.78 5.75
CA ARG A 174 -1.02 -17.48 4.81
C ARG A 174 0.20 -18.05 5.52
N ASN A 175 0.84 -17.25 6.38
CA ASN A 175 2.06 -17.64 7.08
C ASN A 175 1.85 -18.80 8.08
N LYS A 176 0.62 -19.03 8.57
CA LYS A 176 0.31 -20.22 9.40
C LYS A 176 0.35 -21.53 8.61
N HIS A 177 0.11 -21.46 7.30
CA HIS A 177 -0.04 -22.63 6.43
C HIS A 177 1.17 -22.89 5.54
N ILE A 178 2.02 -21.89 5.33
CA ILE A 178 3.29 -22.07 4.64
C ILE A 178 4.25 -22.77 5.58
N LYS A 179 4.64 -23.99 5.20
CA LYS A 179 5.71 -24.70 5.89
C LYS A 179 6.98 -23.85 5.79
N PRO A 180 7.63 -23.52 6.92
CA PRO A 180 8.91 -22.84 6.86
C PRO A 180 9.89 -23.73 6.10
N ILE A 181 10.57 -23.14 5.12
CA ILE A 181 11.61 -23.81 4.36
C ILE A 181 12.82 -23.96 5.28
N LEU A 182 13.24 -25.20 5.49
CA LEU A 182 14.40 -25.54 6.31
C LEU A 182 15.67 -25.61 5.47
N PRO A 183 16.87 -25.43 6.08
CA PRO A 183 18.14 -25.55 5.37
C PRO A 183 18.31 -26.86 4.58
N ASP A 184 17.78 -27.96 5.12
CA ASP A 184 17.90 -29.28 4.51
C ASP A 184 16.79 -29.60 3.48
N ASP A 185 15.79 -28.72 3.32
CA ASP A 185 14.76 -28.90 2.30
C ASP A 185 15.35 -28.82 0.90
N ILE A 186 14.79 -29.61 -0.02
CA ILE A 186 15.27 -29.73 -1.39
C ILE A 186 14.56 -28.74 -2.31
N LEU A 187 15.33 -27.93 -3.04
CA LEU A 187 14.81 -27.12 -4.13
C LEU A 187 14.48 -28.04 -5.32
N THR A 188 13.22 -28.05 -5.76
CA THR A 188 12.74 -28.99 -6.79
C THR A 188 12.67 -28.41 -8.20
N PHE A 189 13.29 -27.25 -8.43
CA PHE A 189 13.28 -26.56 -9.73
C PHE A 189 14.52 -25.66 -9.92
N GLY A 190 14.71 -25.16 -11.14
CA GLY A 190 15.76 -24.18 -11.46
C GLY A 190 17.18 -24.76 -11.51
N LYS A 191 18.19 -23.87 -11.43
CA LYS A 191 19.62 -24.21 -11.58
C LYS A 191 20.10 -25.27 -10.57
N TYR A 192 19.57 -25.21 -9.34
CA TYR A 192 19.95 -26.07 -8.22
C TYR A 192 18.89 -27.14 -7.91
N ASN A 193 18.13 -27.59 -8.91
CA ASN A 193 17.16 -28.66 -8.73
C ASN A 193 17.81 -29.91 -8.10
N GLY A 194 17.19 -30.44 -7.04
CA GLY A 194 17.66 -31.60 -6.28
C GLY A 194 18.72 -31.27 -5.22
N LYS A 195 19.02 -30.00 -4.95
CA LYS A 195 19.97 -29.57 -3.91
C LYS A 195 19.25 -28.96 -2.72
N SER A 196 19.84 -29.09 -1.53
CA SER A 196 19.32 -28.45 -0.32
C SER A 196 19.60 -26.94 -0.31
N PHE A 197 18.78 -26.17 0.40
CA PHE A 197 19.02 -24.73 0.56
C PHE A 197 20.38 -24.44 1.22
N LYS A 198 20.80 -25.28 2.18
CA LYS A 198 22.13 -25.21 2.80
C LYS A 198 23.25 -25.35 1.77
N TYR A 199 23.18 -26.37 0.90
CA TYR A 199 24.14 -26.56 -0.18
C TYR A 199 24.19 -25.33 -1.09
N ILE A 200 23.03 -24.77 -1.44
CA ILE A 200 22.99 -23.59 -2.31
C ILE A 200 23.63 -22.39 -1.60
N ALA A 201 23.36 -22.15 -0.32
CA ALA A 201 23.99 -21.06 0.43
C ALA A 201 25.51 -21.17 0.49
N GLU A 202 26.05 -22.38 0.69
CA GLU A 202 27.49 -22.65 0.71
C GLU A 202 28.17 -22.40 -0.64
N ASN A 203 27.45 -22.57 -1.75
CA ASN A 203 28.03 -22.57 -3.10
C ASN A 203 27.67 -21.33 -3.94
N ASP A 204 26.50 -20.72 -3.70
CA ASP A 204 25.95 -19.61 -4.49
C ASP A 204 24.84 -18.88 -3.69
N LEU A 205 25.25 -18.15 -2.66
CA LEU A 205 24.33 -17.34 -1.85
C LEU A 205 23.56 -16.30 -2.68
N ASN A 206 24.14 -15.82 -3.78
CA ASN A 206 23.49 -14.87 -4.71
C ASN A 206 22.29 -15.50 -5.41
N TYR A 207 22.30 -16.81 -5.66
CA TYR A 207 21.13 -17.49 -6.20
C TYR A 207 19.96 -17.54 -5.20
N LEU A 208 20.24 -17.69 -3.89
CA LEU A 208 19.21 -17.59 -2.86
C LEU A 208 18.68 -16.16 -2.71
N GLU A 209 19.54 -15.15 -2.83
CA GLU A 209 19.13 -13.74 -2.87
C GLU A 209 18.20 -13.49 -4.06
N TRP A 210 18.57 -13.99 -5.25
CA TRP A 210 17.73 -13.92 -6.44
C TRP A 210 16.40 -14.64 -6.24
N LEU A 211 16.39 -15.87 -5.69
CA LEU A 211 15.16 -16.61 -5.40
C LEU A 211 14.24 -15.83 -4.45
N ALA A 212 14.80 -15.28 -3.36
CA ALA A 212 14.08 -14.45 -2.40
C ALA A 212 13.52 -13.17 -3.05
N SER A 213 14.23 -12.59 -4.02
CA SER A 213 13.72 -11.45 -4.80
C SER A 213 12.54 -11.80 -5.71
N LYS A 214 12.34 -13.09 -6.05
CA LYS A 214 11.26 -13.56 -6.93
C LYS A 214 10.08 -14.14 -6.17
N ASN A 215 10.32 -14.78 -5.04
CA ASN A 215 9.26 -15.30 -4.17
C ASN A 215 9.63 -15.07 -2.71
N GLU A 216 8.75 -14.34 -2.02
CA GLU A 216 8.85 -13.98 -0.62
C GLU A 216 8.92 -15.18 0.33
N ASP A 217 8.44 -16.34 -0.11
CA ASP A 217 8.54 -17.59 0.66
C ASP A 217 9.99 -18.00 0.95
N TYR A 218 10.95 -17.57 0.09
CA TYR A 218 12.37 -17.84 0.27
C TYR A 218 13.11 -16.78 1.09
N ILE A 219 12.49 -15.65 1.44
CA ILE A 219 13.17 -14.56 2.17
C ILE A 219 13.68 -15.05 3.52
N LYS A 220 12.83 -15.77 4.29
CA LYS A 220 13.21 -16.23 5.63
C LYS A 220 14.40 -17.18 5.61
N ILE A 221 14.43 -18.13 4.68
CA ILE A 221 15.55 -19.08 4.57
C ILE A 221 16.82 -18.39 4.05
N TYR A 222 16.69 -17.45 3.11
CA TYR A 222 17.82 -16.64 2.66
C TYR A 222 18.42 -15.80 3.80
N GLU A 223 17.61 -15.07 4.56
CA GLU A 223 18.10 -14.25 5.69
C GLU A 223 18.74 -15.10 6.79
N SER A 224 18.17 -16.28 7.08
CA SER A 224 18.72 -17.22 8.06
C SER A 224 20.10 -17.70 7.63
N LEU A 225 20.23 -18.23 6.41
CA LEU A 225 21.49 -18.76 5.89
C LEU A 225 22.51 -17.65 5.66
N LYS A 226 22.10 -16.47 5.17
CA LYS A 226 22.99 -15.32 5.04
C LYS A 226 23.65 -14.98 6.36
N LYS A 227 22.91 -14.94 7.47
CA LYS A 227 23.49 -14.69 8.80
C LYS A 227 24.50 -15.77 9.18
N GLU A 228 24.18 -17.04 8.96
CA GLU A 228 25.05 -18.18 9.27
C GLU A 228 26.37 -18.14 8.48
N PHE A 229 26.33 -17.78 7.19
CA PHE A 229 27.50 -17.78 6.30
C PHE A 229 28.25 -16.44 6.20
N THR A 230 27.76 -15.37 6.85
CA THR A 230 28.45 -14.05 6.87
C THR A 230 29.04 -13.69 8.23
N LEU A 231 28.77 -14.46 9.28
CA LEU A 231 29.46 -14.31 10.56
C LEU A 231 30.89 -14.89 10.47
N PRO A 232 31.93 -14.18 10.96
CA PRO A 232 33.25 -14.78 11.09
C PRO A 232 33.16 -15.97 12.07
N PRO A 233 33.97 -17.04 11.90
CA PRO A 233 34.01 -18.13 12.86
C PRO A 233 34.31 -17.57 14.25
N GLU A 234 33.51 -17.95 15.25
CA GLU A 234 33.83 -17.64 16.67
C GLU A 234 35.27 -18.11 16.93
N GLN A 235 36.13 -17.17 17.34
CA GLN A 235 37.52 -17.41 17.73
C GLN A 235 37.61 -17.98 19.14
#